data_AF-U5NMN3-F1
#
_entry.id   AF-U5NMN3-F1
#
_cell.length_a   1.000
_cell.length_b   1.000
_cell.length_c   1.000
_cell.angle_alpha   90.00
_cell.angle_beta   90.00
_cell.angle_gamma   90.00
#
_symmetry.space_group_name_H-M   'P 1'
#
loop_
_entity.id
_entity.type
_entity.pdbx_description
1 polymer ?
#
loop_
_entity_poly.entity_id
_entity_poly.type
_entity_poly.pdbx_seq_one_letter_code
_entity_poly.pdbx_strand_id
1 'polypeptide(L)'
;MSIPGVIWEAGVPDEIAQGAKLRFVAAGDEGSSDEVIGWYVVLEYPDGTAKVLVKQVRYEPRLLKTWPGIASFVTQYTPEKSSVTVPIRPEVRNQRELWDLVISYGSK
;
A
#
# COMPACT_ATOMS: atom_id res chain seq x y z
N MET A 1 -2.83 17.16 -11.03
CA MET A 1 -2.10 17.72 -9.87
C MET A 1 -1.96 16.60 -8.86
N SER A 2 -0.75 16.03 -8.68
CA SER A 2 -0.50 14.93 -7.76
C SER A 2 -0.42 15.47 -6.33
N ILE A 3 -1.11 14.83 -5.38
CA ILE A 3 -0.93 15.12 -3.97
C ILE A 3 0.32 14.35 -3.53
N PRO A 4 1.33 14.99 -2.93
CA PRO A 4 2.51 14.30 -2.41
C PRO A 4 2.11 13.15 -1.49
N GLY A 5 2.72 11.98 -1.68
CA GLY A 5 2.44 10.78 -0.87
C GLY A 5 1.16 10.00 -1.26
N VAL A 6 0.45 10.40 -2.32
CA VAL A 6 -0.80 9.76 -2.74
C VAL A 6 -0.74 9.37 -4.22
N ILE A 7 -1.30 8.21 -4.55
CA ILE A 7 -1.49 7.75 -5.94
C ILE A 7 -2.89 7.16 -6.14
N TRP A 8 -3.46 7.36 -7.31
CA TRP A 8 -4.70 6.71 -7.73
C TRP A 8 -4.40 5.48 -8.59
N GLU A 9 -5.33 4.54 -8.62
CA GLU A 9 -5.18 3.27 -9.34
C GLU A 9 -4.78 3.42 -10.82
N ALA A 10 -5.29 4.47 -11.49
CA ALA A 10 -4.94 4.77 -12.88
C ALA A 10 -3.46 5.16 -13.09
N GLY A 11 -2.79 5.69 -12.07
CA GLY A 11 -1.38 6.07 -12.14
C GLY A 11 -0.41 4.99 -11.69
N VAL A 12 -0.89 3.87 -11.14
CA VAL A 12 -0.03 2.77 -10.67
C VAL A 12 0.91 2.25 -11.77
N PRO A 13 0.47 2.02 -13.03
CA PRO A 13 1.37 1.55 -14.09
C PRO A 13 2.57 2.48 -14.32
N ASP A 14 2.34 3.79 -14.31
CA ASP A 14 3.39 4.78 -14.57
C ASP A 14 4.41 4.84 -13.43
N GLU A 15 3.96 4.68 -12.19
CA GLU A 15 4.84 4.66 -11.02
C GLU A 15 5.69 3.37 -10.97
N ILE A 16 5.10 2.22 -11.31
CA ILE A 16 5.87 0.96 -11.44
C ILE A 16 6.88 1.06 -12.59
N ALA A 17 6.53 1.69 -13.71
CA ALA A 17 7.45 1.93 -14.82
C ALA A 17 8.63 2.85 -14.43
N GLN A 18 8.43 3.74 -13.46
CA GLN A 18 9.47 4.58 -12.86
C GLN A 18 10.32 3.85 -11.80
N GLY A 19 10.07 2.56 -11.59
CA GLY A 19 10.84 1.72 -10.66
C GLY A 19 10.24 1.60 -9.27
N ALA A 20 9.02 2.11 -9.04
CA ALA A 20 8.31 1.84 -7.79
C ALA A 20 7.96 0.35 -7.67
N LYS A 21 7.89 -0.14 -6.44
CA LYS A 21 7.51 -1.51 -6.12
C LYS A 21 6.25 -1.52 -5.27
N LEU A 22 5.38 -2.50 -5.49
CA LEU A 22 4.22 -2.72 -4.64
C LEU A 22 4.65 -3.25 -3.28
N ARG A 23 4.17 -2.60 -2.23
CA ARG A 23 4.24 -3.07 -0.86
C ARG A 23 2.85 -3.10 -0.25
N PHE A 24 2.55 -4.20 0.43
CA PHE A 24 1.36 -4.32 1.25
C PHE A 24 1.68 -3.99 2.70
N VAL A 25 0.88 -3.14 3.31
CA VAL A 25 0.96 -2.82 4.73
C VAL A 25 -0.22 -3.47 5.43
N ALA A 26 0.05 -4.43 6.32
CA ALA A 26 -0.99 -5.17 7.02
C ALA A 26 -1.70 -4.30 8.06
N ALA A 27 -3.03 -4.21 7.94
CA ALA A 27 -3.89 -3.52 8.88
C ALA A 27 -4.46 -4.51 9.90
N GLY A 28 -4.35 -4.17 11.18
CA GLY A 28 -5.04 -4.85 12.27
C GLY A 28 -6.19 -4.02 12.82
N ASP A 29 -6.90 -4.57 13.81
CA ASP A 29 -7.87 -3.84 14.62
C ASP A 29 -7.18 -3.14 15.80
N GLU A 30 -7.68 -1.97 16.21
CA GLU A 30 -7.26 -1.27 17.43
C GLU A 30 -7.59 -2.06 18.71
N GLY A 31 -8.53 -3.00 18.61
CA GLY A 31 -9.19 -3.65 19.75
C GLY A 31 -8.36 -4.65 20.56
N SER A 32 -7.78 -5.69 19.96
CA SER A 32 -7.09 -6.74 20.76
C SER A 32 -6.46 -7.89 19.96
N SER A 33 -6.77 -8.08 18.67
CA SER A 33 -6.25 -9.25 17.94
C SER A 33 -4.97 -8.91 17.17
N ASP A 34 -4.01 -9.83 17.19
CA ASP A 34 -2.85 -9.82 16.27
C ASP A 34 -3.26 -10.30 14.86
N GLU A 35 -4.54 -10.14 14.52
CA GLU A 35 -5.11 -10.57 13.25
C GLU A 35 -5.07 -9.45 12.24
N VAL A 36 -4.76 -9.82 11.00
CA VAL A 36 -4.82 -8.92 9.86
C VAL A 36 -6.25 -8.87 9.34
N ILE A 37 -6.84 -7.67 9.34
CA ILE A 37 -8.18 -7.40 8.81
C ILE A 37 -8.15 -6.96 7.34
N GLY A 38 -6.97 -6.67 6.81
CA GLY A 38 -6.73 -6.31 5.41
C GLY A 38 -5.35 -5.73 5.17
N TRP A 39 -5.10 -5.29 3.94
CA TRP A 39 -3.82 -4.74 3.52
C TRP A 39 -4.00 -3.45 2.75
N TYR A 40 -3.32 -2.39 3.21
CA TYR A 40 -3.17 -1.17 2.43
C TYR A 40 -2.13 -1.38 1.34
N VAL A 41 -2.28 -0.65 0.24
CA VAL A 41 -1.34 -0.71 -0.87
C VAL A 41 -0.49 0.55 -0.89
N VAL A 42 0.82 0.36 -0.87
CA VAL A 42 1.83 1.41 -0.92
C VAL A 42 2.75 1.13 -2.11
N LEU A 43 3.18 2.18 -2.80
CA LEU A 43 4.24 2.13 -3.79
C LEU A 43 5.50 2.68 -3.15
N GLU A 44 6.54 1.85 -3.03
CA GLU A 44 7.84 2.21 -2.48
C GLU A 44 8.84 2.46 -3.61
N TYR A 45 9.58 3.55 -3.53
CA TYR A 45 10.50 4.00 -4.56
C TYR A 45 11.95 3.67 -4.18
N PRO A 46 12.86 3.55 -5.15
CA PRO A 46 14.28 3.30 -4.87
C PRO A 46 14.96 4.40 -4.05
N ASP A 47 14.43 5.61 -4.04
CA ASP A 47 14.91 6.76 -3.26
C ASP A 47 14.46 6.73 -1.79
N GLY A 48 13.77 5.67 -1.38
CA GLY A 48 13.26 5.48 -0.02
C GLY A 48 11.91 6.16 0.22
N THR A 49 11.36 6.91 -0.72
CA THR A 49 10.03 7.53 -0.59
C THR A 49 8.90 6.53 -0.85
N ALA A 50 7.67 6.89 -0.46
CA ALA A 50 6.51 6.05 -0.66
C ALA A 50 5.24 6.86 -0.98
N LYS A 51 4.32 6.24 -1.74
CA LYS A 51 2.96 6.77 -1.99
C LYS A 51 1.89 5.76 -1.62
N VAL A 52 0.82 6.22 -1.00
CA VAL A 52 -0.35 5.39 -0.65
C VAL A 52 -1.33 5.38 -1.82
N LEU A 53 -1.78 4.18 -2.20
CA LEU A 53 -2.89 4.02 -3.12
C LEU A 53 -4.19 4.43 -2.44
N VAL A 54 -4.91 5.38 -3.03
CA VAL A 54 -6.22 5.84 -2.53
C VAL A 54 -7.34 5.58 -3.54
N LYS A 55 -8.56 5.50 -3.01
CA LYS A 55 -9.79 5.49 -3.83
C LYS A 55 -10.00 6.86 -4.46
N GLN A 56 -10.28 6.89 -5.76
CA GLN A 56 -10.54 8.13 -6.52
C GLN A 56 -11.65 9.01 -5.93
N VAL A 57 -12.72 8.41 -5.40
CA VAL A 57 -13.92 9.16 -5.00
C VAL A 57 -13.80 9.82 -3.62
N ARG A 58 -12.97 9.27 -2.70
CA ARG A 58 -12.97 9.69 -1.29
C ARG A 58 -11.59 9.96 -0.70
N TYR A 59 -10.51 9.83 -1.48
CA TYR A 59 -9.13 9.98 -0.99
C TYR A 59 -8.79 9.08 0.21
N GLU A 60 -9.57 8.02 0.41
CA GLU A 60 -9.32 7.02 1.45
C GLU A 60 -8.29 6.01 0.96
N PRO A 61 -7.34 5.58 1.80
CA PRO A 61 -6.45 4.46 1.51
C PRO A 61 -7.22 3.24 1.01
N ARG A 62 -6.74 2.64 -0.06
CA ARG A 62 -7.30 1.41 -0.61
C ARG A 62 -6.91 0.25 0.33
N LEU A 63 -7.91 -0.34 0.96
CA LEU A 63 -7.76 -1.54 1.79
C LEU A 63 -8.27 -2.76 1.02
N LEU A 64 -7.39 -3.73 0.76
CA LEU A 64 -7.77 -5.03 0.22
C LEU A 64 -8.01 -5.98 1.39
N LYS A 65 -9.21 -6.59 1.45
CA LYS A 65 -9.60 -7.46 2.58
C LYS A 65 -9.50 -8.95 2.28
N THR A 66 -9.20 -9.32 1.04
CA THR A 66 -9.27 -10.71 0.59
C THR A 66 -8.03 -11.09 -0.21
N TRP A 67 -7.58 -12.33 -0.04
CA TRP A 67 -6.48 -12.89 -0.82
C TRP A 67 -6.71 -12.84 -2.34
N PRO A 68 -7.90 -13.18 -2.87
CA PRO A 68 -8.20 -12.99 -4.29
C PRO A 68 -8.03 -11.54 -4.75
N GLY A 69 -8.40 -10.56 -3.91
CA GLY A 69 -8.21 -9.15 -4.21
C GLY A 69 -6.73 -8.77 -4.33
N ILE A 70 -5.90 -9.26 -3.40
CA ILE A 70 -4.43 -9.06 -3.43
C ILE A 70 -3.83 -9.73 -4.67
N ALA A 71 -4.15 -11.01 -4.92
CA ALA A 71 -3.60 -11.77 -6.03
C ALA A 71 -3.97 -11.15 -7.39
N SER A 72 -5.21 -10.68 -7.53
CA SER A 72 -5.66 -9.96 -8.72
C SER A 72 -4.89 -8.65 -8.89
N PHE A 73 -4.72 -7.89 -7.81
CA PHE A 73 -4.01 -6.62 -7.85
C PHE A 73 -2.52 -6.81 -8.21
N VAL A 74 -1.83 -7.75 -7.58
CA VAL A 74 -0.43 -8.07 -7.90
C VAL A 74 -0.30 -8.52 -9.35
N THR A 75 -1.18 -9.41 -9.82
CA THR A 75 -1.13 -9.90 -11.21
C THR A 75 -1.31 -8.78 -12.23
N GLN A 76 -2.10 -7.76 -11.90
CA GLN A 76 -2.37 -6.63 -12.78
C GLN A 76 -1.16 -5.69 -12.94
N TYR A 77 -0.35 -5.50 -11.91
CA TYR A 77 0.68 -4.45 -11.88
C TYR A 77 2.11 -4.95 -11.71
N THR A 78 2.32 -6.22 -11.34
CA THR A 78 3.65 -6.76 -11.07
C THR A 78 3.85 -8.07 -11.83
N PRO A 79 4.70 -8.07 -12.88
CA PRO A 79 4.99 -9.30 -13.63
C PRO A 79 5.74 -10.34 -12.78
N GLU A 80 6.55 -9.89 -11.81
CA GLU A 80 7.29 -10.76 -10.88
C GLU A 80 6.60 -10.85 -9.51
N LYS A 81 5.65 -11.78 -9.37
CA LYS A 81 4.83 -11.93 -8.15
C LYS A 81 5.64 -12.21 -6.87
N SER A 82 6.80 -12.86 -6.99
CA SER A 82 7.71 -13.18 -5.89
C SER A 82 8.35 -11.96 -5.24
N SER A 83 8.37 -10.81 -5.93
CA SER A 83 8.90 -9.56 -5.39
C SER A 83 7.97 -8.91 -4.37
N VAL A 84 6.73 -9.40 -4.23
CA VAL A 84 5.70 -8.78 -3.40
C VAL A 84 5.48 -9.58 -2.13
N THR A 85 5.72 -8.92 -0.98
CA THR A 85 5.48 -9.51 0.34
C THR A 85 4.11 -9.07 0.86
N VAL A 86 3.37 -10.01 1.45
CA VAL A 86 2.07 -9.77 2.08
C VAL A 86 2.20 -10.16 3.56
N PRO A 87 2.35 -9.19 4.47
CA PRO A 87 2.57 -9.48 5.89
C PRO A 87 1.35 -10.12 6.54
N ILE A 88 1.58 -11.12 7.40
CA ILE A 88 0.51 -11.86 8.11
C ILE A 88 0.29 -11.36 9.54
N ARG A 89 1.02 -10.32 9.96
CA ARG A 89 0.87 -9.65 11.26
C ARG A 89 0.58 -8.18 11.01
N PRO A 90 -0.30 -7.55 11.81
CA PRO A 90 -0.55 -6.12 11.71
C PRO A 90 0.72 -5.28 11.83
N GLU A 91 0.91 -4.35 10.90
CA GLU A 91 1.93 -3.29 10.96
C GLU A 91 1.31 -1.96 11.41
N VAL A 92 0.03 -1.76 11.10
CA VAL A 92 -0.74 -0.55 11.46
C VAL A 92 -2.12 -0.93 12.00
N ARG A 93 -2.66 -0.12 12.90
CA ARG A 93 -3.99 -0.32 13.53
C ARG A 93 -5.07 0.56 12.92
N ASN A 94 -4.69 1.67 12.29
CA ASN A 94 -5.63 2.61 11.69
C ASN A 94 -5.00 3.35 10.49
N GLN A 95 -5.78 4.20 9.81
CA GLN A 95 -5.29 4.97 8.66
C GLN A 95 -4.25 6.02 9.06
N ARG A 96 -4.30 6.53 10.30
CA ARG A 96 -3.34 7.54 10.77
C ARG A 96 -1.94 6.93 10.86
N GLU A 97 -1.81 5.75 11.45
CA GLU A 97 -0.54 5.02 11.52
C GLU A 97 0.01 4.66 10.14
N LEU A 98 -0.85 4.37 9.16
CA LEU A 98 -0.42 4.21 7.76
C LEU A 98 0.23 5.49 7.22
N TRP A 99 -0.39 6.65 7.44
CA TRP A 99 0.17 7.92 6.97
C TRP A 99 1.46 8.27 7.69
N ASP A 100 1.53 8.07 9.01
CA ASP A 100 2.75 8.28 9.80
C ASP A 100 3.89 7.38 9.29
N LEU A 101 3.60 6.11 8.99
CA LEU A 101 4.53 5.18 8.38
C LEU A 101 5.04 5.68 7.02
N VAL A 102 4.15 6.16 6.14
CA VAL A 102 4.50 6.67 4.81
C VAL A 102 5.33 7.95 4.87
N ILE A 103 5.03 8.85 5.82
CA ILE A 103 5.83 10.06 6.04
C ILE A 103 7.25 9.71 6.51
N SER A 104 7.40 8.65 7.30
CA SER A 104 8.71 8.18 7.78
C SER A 104 9.64 7.68 6.67
N TYR A 105 9.09 7.25 5.53
CA TYR A 105 9.88 6.79 4.36
C TYR A 105 10.70 7.91 3.74
N GLY A 106 10.13 9.10 3.58
CA GLY A 106 10.84 10.26 3.01
C GLY A 106 11.78 10.99 3.98
N SER A 107 11.95 10.49 5.22
CA SER A 107 12.81 11.09 6.24
C SER A 107 14.11 10.32 6.49
N LYS A 108 14.38 9.25 5.75
CA LYS A 108 15.61 8.44 5.83
C LYS A 108 16.54 8.76 4.68
#